data_AF-A0AAE4HSR4-F1
#
_entry.id   AF-A0AAE4HSR4-F1
#
_cell.length_a   1.000
_cell.length_b   1.000
_cell.length_c   1.000
_cell.angle_alpha   90.00
_cell.angle_beta   90.00
_cell.angle_gamma   90.00
#
_symmetry.space_group_name_H-M   'P 1'
#
loop_
_entity.id
_entity.type
_entity.pdbx_description
1 polymer ?
#
loop_
_entity_poly.entity_id
_entity_poly.type
_entity_poly.pdbx_seq_one_letter_code
_entity_poly.pdbx_strand_id
1 'polypeptide(L)'
;SLSQFKKTSKEAFVNKLKSTYQKLLALIFKEEKGSRTTYFTLFDEFTIDTAEETISITIKEKYFYILNGLTANFTRFELAEFVSLKSSYSKGLYRLLKQFRSTGFYEVSIEDFRRLLDVPKSYRMSDINKTILTPALTELSDIFPELQCEKIKRAVPGSRGVSVVKLIFSFKPTSKKDSILLYDYTK
;
A
#
# COMPACT_ATOMS: atom_id res chain seq x y z
N SER A 1 -26.25 -10.28 -2.40
CA SER A 1 -27.12 -9.30 -1.74
C SER A 1 -26.34 -8.66 -0.59
N LEU A 2 -26.01 -7.38 -0.69
CA LEU A 2 -25.23 -6.58 0.27
C LEU A 2 -26.07 -6.25 1.52
N SER A 3 -26.63 -7.27 2.15
CA SER A 3 -27.66 -7.10 3.19
C SER A 3 -27.06 -7.31 4.58
N GLN A 4 -27.18 -6.26 5.41
CA GLN A 4 -27.04 -6.18 6.88
C GLN A 4 -25.81 -5.42 7.41
N PHE A 5 -25.64 -4.15 7.03
CA PHE A 5 -24.96 -3.17 7.91
C PHE A 5 -25.98 -2.63 8.92
N LYS A 6 -25.86 -3.01 10.20
CA LYS A 6 -26.69 -2.49 11.32
C LYS A 6 -26.48 -0.97 11.47
N LYS A 7 -27.50 -0.21 11.85
CA LYS A 7 -27.44 1.26 12.07
C LYS A 7 -26.24 1.73 12.92
N THR A 8 -25.84 0.92 13.92
CA THR A 8 -24.65 1.13 14.76
C THR A 8 -23.33 1.13 13.98
N SER A 9 -23.20 0.35 12.91
CA SER A 9 -21.99 0.33 12.08
C SER A 9 -21.87 1.55 11.17
N LYS A 10 -22.99 2.15 10.73
CA LYS A 10 -22.98 3.43 10.00
C LYS A 10 -22.54 4.58 10.91
N GLU A 11 -23.08 4.68 12.12
CA GLU A 11 -22.65 5.68 13.11
C GLU A 11 -21.20 5.49 13.53
N ALA A 12 -20.77 4.25 13.82
CA ALA A 12 -19.38 3.95 14.13
C ALA A 12 -18.42 4.28 12.97
N PHE A 13 -18.85 4.03 11.73
CA PHE A 13 -18.10 4.40 10.54
C PHE A 13 -17.96 5.92 10.39
N VAL A 14 -19.06 6.67 10.50
CA VAL A 14 -19.06 8.13 10.43
C VAL A 14 -18.19 8.73 11.54
N ASN A 15 -18.28 8.21 12.77
CA ASN A 15 -17.44 8.68 13.87
C ASN A 15 -15.95 8.38 13.63
N LYS A 16 -15.64 7.22 13.04
CA LYS A 16 -14.27 6.87 12.67
C LYS A 16 -13.72 7.79 11.58
N LEU A 17 -14.55 8.11 10.57
CA LEU A 17 -14.22 9.10 9.54
C LEU A 17 -13.94 10.47 10.17
N LYS A 18 -14.86 10.99 10.99
CA LYS A 18 -14.68 12.27 11.70
C LYS A 18 -13.37 12.33 12.47
N SER A 19 -13.03 11.31 13.27
CA SER A 19 -11.78 11.31 14.04
C SER A 19 -10.53 11.20 13.14
N THR A 20 -10.63 10.49 12.01
CA THR A 20 -9.52 10.40 11.04
C THR A 20 -9.30 11.77 10.39
N TYR A 21 -10.37 12.48 10.05
CA TYR A 21 -10.29 13.80 9.42
C TYR A 21 -9.81 14.90 10.35
N GLN A 22 -10.20 14.86 11.62
CA GLN A 22 -9.60 15.74 12.64
C GLN A 22 -8.08 15.60 12.69
N LYS A 23 -7.56 14.36 12.56
CA LYS A 23 -6.11 14.13 12.50
C LYS A 23 -5.51 14.66 11.20
N LEU A 24 -6.17 14.49 10.05
CA LEU A 24 -5.69 15.01 8.77
C LEU A 24 -5.63 16.54 8.74
N LEU A 25 -6.64 17.21 9.29
CA LEU A 25 -6.65 18.68 9.44
C LEU A 25 -5.53 19.18 10.36
N ALA A 26 -5.18 18.40 11.38
CA ALA A 26 -4.09 18.73 12.30
C ALA A 26 -2.69 18.46 11.72
N LEU A 27 -2.57 17.92 10.51
CA LEU A 27 -1.26 17.69 9.89
C LEU A 27 -0.62 19.00 9.46
N ILE A 28 0.45 19.36 10.16
CA ILE A 28 1.34 20.46 9.78
C ILE A 28 2.52 19.89 9.03
N PHE A 29 2.68 20.33 7.78
CA PHE A 29 3.79 20.01 6.91
C PHE A 29 4.87 21.08 7.03
N LYS A 30 6.12 20.66 6.79
CA LYS A 30 7.30 21.52 6.78
C LYS A 30 7.99 21.39 5.43
N GLU A 31 8.26 22.52 4.79
CA GLU A 31 9.10 22.60 3.58
C GLU A 31 10.29 23.51 3.85
N GLU A 32 11.50 23.06 3.50
CA GLU A 32 12.74 23.82 3.60
C GLU A 32 13.29 24.09 2.19
N LYS A 33 13.51 25.37 1.87
CA LYS A 33 14.10 25.82 0.60
C LYS A 33 15.21 26.83 0.89
N GLY A 34 16.46 26.35 0.88
CA GLY A 34 17.62 27.15 1.25
C GLY A 34 17.51 27.67 2.68
N SER A 35 17.44 28.98 2.85
CA SER A 35 17.28 29.64 4.15
C SER A 35 15.82 29.83 4.60
N ARG A 36 14.82 29.42 3.79
CA ARG A 36 13.40 29.60 4.11
C ARG A 36 12.77 28.30 4.60
N THR A 37 12.14 28.35 5.76
CA THR A 37 11.30 27.28 6.31
C THR A 37 9.84 27.70 6.27
N THR A 38 8.97 26.89 5.67
CA THR A 38 7.53 27.13 5.61
C THR A 38 6.78 26.02 6.33
N TYR A 39 5.85 26.40 7.21
CA TYR A 39 4.89 25.49 7.83
C TYR A 39 3.52 25.70 7.20
N PHE A 40 2.80 24.62 6.88
CA PHE A 40 1.49 24.72 6.25
C PHE A 40 0.62 23.50 6.52
N THR A 41 -0.70 23.67 6.39
CA THR A 41 -1.66 22.55 6.33
C THR A 41 -1.98 22.22 4.87
N LEU A 42 -2.13 20.93 4.57
CA LEU A 42 -2.46 20.47 3.22
C LEU A 42 -3.95 20.61 2.94
N PHE A 43 -4.77 20.18 3.89
CA PHE A 43 -6.22 20.16 3.78
C PHE A 43 -6.83 21.43 4.40
N ASP A 44 -7.86 21.96 3.74
CA ASP A 44 -8.54 23.19 4.13
C ASP A 44 -9.87 22.90 4.82
N GLU A 45 -10.72 22.09 4.17
CA GLU A 45 -12.08 21.79 4.63
C GLU A 45 -12.43 20.33 4.36
N PHE A 46 -13.21 19.74 5.27
CA PHE A 46 -13.81 18.42 5.12
C PHE A 46 -15.30 18.50 5.42
N THR A 47 -16.13 18.09 4.47
CA THR A 47 -17.58 18.07 4.61
C THR A 47 -18.09 16.64 4.45
N ILE A 48 -18.83 16.15 5.45
CA ILE A 48 -19.50 14.85 5.39
C ILE A 48 -20.99 15.13 5.22
N ASP A 49 -21.53 14.79 4.07
CA ASP A 49 -22.97 14.77 3.86
C ASP A 49 -23.50 13.37 4.14
N THR A 50 -24.17 13.21 5.29
CA THR A 50 -24.73 11.90 5.67
C THR A 50 -26.03 11.55 4.94
N ALA A 51 -26.69 12.54 4.32
CA ALA A 51 -27.90 12.33 3.54
C ALA A 51 -27.54 11.82 2.14
N GLU A 52 -26.58 12.49 1.49
CA GLU A 52 -26.08 12.11 0.15
C GLU A 52 -25.00 11.01 0.19
N GLU A 53 -24.57 10.60 1.39
CA GLU A 53 -23.47 9.65 1.61
C GLU A 53 -22.15 10.06 0.91
N THR A 54 -21.93 11.37 0.78
CA THR A 54 -20.74 11.93 0.13
C THR A 54 -19.77 12.57 1.12
N ILE A 55 -18.51 12.62 0.71
CA ILE A 55 -17.45 13.29 1.46
C ILE A 55 -16.71 14.19 0.49
N SER A 56 -16.62 15.47 0.83
CA SER A 56 -15.91 16.48 0.08
C SER A 56 -14.69 16.93 0.88
N ILE A 57 -13.54 16.99 0.22
CA ILE A 57 -12.28 17.42 0.82
C ILE A 57 -11.72 18.54 -0.05
N THR A 58 -11.50 19.70 0.56
CA THR A 58 -10.87 20.85 -0.09
C THR A 58 -9.40 20.87 0.28
N ILE A 59 -8.54 20.97 -0.72
CA ILE A 59 -7.09 21.11 -0.56
C ILE A 59 -6.71 22.54 -0.99
N LYS A 60 -5.71 23.13 -0.35
CA LYS A 60 -5.22 24.44 -0.79
C LYS A 60 -4.52 24.30 -2.15
N GLU A 61 -4.98 25.06 -3.14
CA GLU A 61 -4.53 24.98 -4.53
C GLU A 61 -2.99 24.99 -4.68
N LYS A 62 -2.31 25.86 -3.91
CA LYS A 62 -0.85 25.96 -3.83
C LYS A 62 -0.14 24.61 -3.58
N TYR A 63 -0.81 23.66 -2.92
CA TYR A 63 -0.24 22.38 -2.50
C TYR A 63 -0.81 21.17 -3.28
N PHE A 64 -1.59 21.37 -4.34
CA PHE A 64 -2.10 20.28 -5.18
C PHE A 64 -0.99 19.39 -5.74
N TYR A 65 0.17 19.96 -6.05
CA TYR A 65 1.32 19.22 -6.56
C TYR A 65 1.78 18.10 -5.61
N ILE A 66 1.54 18.23 -4.30
CA ILE A 66 1.90 17.21 -3.30
C ILE A 66 1.06 15.94 -3.52
N LEU A 67 -0.26 16.11 -3.70
CA LEU A 67 -1.14 14.98 -3.97
C LEU A 67 -0.90 14.40 -5.35
N ASN A 68 -0.61 15.24 -6.34
CA ASN A 68 -0.24 14.77 -7.68
C ASN A 68 1.09 14.00 -7.66
N GLY A 69 2.04 14.38 -6.81
CA GLY A 69 3.26 13.61 -6.58
C GLY A 69 3.00 12.26 -5.90
N LEU A 70 2.00 12.18 -5.00
CA LEU A 70 1.59 10.91 -4.38
C LEU A 70 0.91 9.98 -5.39
N THR A 71 0.01 10.52 -6.22
CA THR A 71 -0.73 9.76 -7.24
C THR A 71 0.10 9.45 -8.47
N ALA A 72 1.19 10.17 -8.75
CA ALA A 72 2.13 9.82 -9.82
C ALA A 72 2.74 8.41 -9.66
N ASN A 73 2.72 7.86 -8.44
CA ASN A 73 3.20 6.51 -8.15
C ASN A 73 2.15 5.41 -8.41
N PHE A 74 0.89 5.76 -8.69
CA PHE A 74 -0.20 4.82 -8.96
C PHE A 74 -1.07 5.29 -10.14
N THR A 75 -1.17 4.48 -11.19
CA THR A 75 -2.26 4.66 -12.15
C THR A 75 -3.62 4.33 -11.50
N ARG A 76 -4.73 4.85 -12.04
CA ARG A 76 -6.08 4.54 -11.53
C ARG A 76 -6.34 3.03 -11.41
N PHE A 77 -5.82 2.23 -12.35
CA PHE A 77 -5.91 0.77 -12.31
C PHE A 77 -5.11 0.18 -11.14
N GLU A 78 -3.89 0.68 -10.91
CA GLU A 78 -3.03 0.21 -9.81
C GLU A 78 -3.63 0.56 -8.43
N LEU A 79 -4.31 1.71 -8.32
CA LEU A 79 -5.03 2.05 -7.11
C LEU A 79 -6.23 1.11 -6.89
N ALA A 80 -7.00 0.80 -7.95
CA ALA A 80 -8.11 -0.14 -7.87
C ALA A 80 -7.66 -1.55 -7.50
N GLU A 81 -6.57 -2.04 -8.11
CA GLU A 81 -5.88 -3.29 -7.74
C GLU A 81 -5.47 -3.26 -6.26
N PHE A 82 -4.81 -2.20 -5.80
CA PHE A 82 -4.31 -2.11 -4.43
C PHE A 82 -5.45 -2.07 -3.39
N VAL A 83 -6.54 -1.36 -3.68
CA VAL A 83 -7.68 -1.23 -2.78
C VAL A 83 -8.49 -2.52 -2.68
N SER A 84 -8.52 -3.34 -3.75
CA SER A 84 -9.23 -4.63 -3.74
C SER A 84 -8.56 -5.69 -2.86
N LEU A 85 -7.25 -5.56 -2.61
CA LEU A 85 -6.51 -6.42 -1.69
C LEU A 85 -7.07 -6.29 -0.26
N LYS A 86 -7.25 -7.42 0.40
CA LYS A 86 -7.78 -7.52 1.77
C LYS A 86 -6.66 -7.56 2.80
N SER A 87 -5.57 -8.28 2.51
CA SER A 87 -4.46 -8.45 3.44
C SER A 87 -3.49 -7.27 3.39
N SER A 88 -3.12 -6.74 4.56
CA SER A 88 -2.07 -5.71 4.69
C SER A 88 -0.72 -6.19 4.16
N TYR A 89 -0.41 -7.47 4.34
CA TYR A 89 0.81 -8.06 3.79
C TYR A 89 0.76 -8.20 2.27
N SER A 90 -0.39 -8.56 1.70
CA SER A 90 -0.56 -8.59 0.24
C SER A 90 -0.41 -7.20 -0.36
N LYS A 91 -0.94 -6.17 0.31
CA LYS A 91 -0.74 -4.76 -0.08
C LYS A 91 0.73 -4.35 -0.04
N GLY A 92 1.44 -4.73 1.03
CA GLY A 92 2.87 -4.48 1.14
C GLY A 92 3.65 -5.18 0.02
N LEU A 93 3.37 -6.46 -0.22
CA LEU A 93 4.05 -7.24 -1.26
C LEU A 93 3.71 -6.76 -2.67
N TYR A 94 2.45 -6.41 -2.94
CA TYR A 94 2.02 -5.77 -4.19
C TYR A 94 2.89 -4.55 -4.51
N ARG A 95 3.09 -3.65 -3.53
CA ARG A 95 3.89 -2.44 -3.72
C ARG A 95 5.33 -2.76 -4.08
N LEU A 96 5.92 -3.78 -3.46
CA LEU A 96 7.27 -4.23 -3.78
C LEU A 96 7.32 -4.81 -5.20
N LEU A 97 6.47 -5.79 -5.52
CA LEU A 97 6.48 -6.47 -6.81
C LEU A 97 6.16 -5.52 -7.98
N LYS A 98 5.29 -4.52 -7.77
CA LYS A 98 4.93 -3.56 -8.81
C LYS A 98 6.13 -2.73 -9.28
N GLN A 99 7.12 -2.48 -8.42
CA GLN A 99 8.37 -1.79 -8.81
C GLN A 99 9.19 -2.62 -9.80
N PHE A 100 9.11 -3.95 -9.71
CA PHE A 100 9.85 -4.91 -10.56
C PHE A 100 9.00 -5.46 -11.70
N ARG A 101 7.88 -4.82 -12.04
CA ARG A 101 6.95 -5.38 -13.03
C ARG A 101 7.50 -5.49 -14.45
N SER A 102 8.49 -4.67 -14.80
CA SER A 102 9.18 -4.72 -16.10
C SER A 102 10.14 -5.89 -16.20
N THR A 103 10.77 -6.32 -15.10
CA THR A 103 11.69 -7.47 -15.07
C THR A 103 10.98 -8.76 -14.72
N GLY A 104 9.85 -8.69 -14.00
CA GLY A 104 9.16 -9.86 -13.46
C GLY A 104 9.93 -10.57 -12.36
N PHE A 105 10.95 -9.93 -11.78
CA PHE A 105 11.90 -10.58 -10.88
C PHE A 105 12.27 -9.66 -9.72
N TYR A 106 12.10 -10.16 -8.49
CA TYR A 106 12.44 -9.46 -7.26
C TYR A 106 13.12 -10.40 -6.25
N GLU A 107 14.36 -10.08 -5.89
CA GLU A 107 15.12 -10.78 -4.86
C GLU A 107 15.22 -9.92 -3.59
N VAL A 108 14.99 -10.52 -2.43
CA VAL A 108 15.06 -9.83 -1.14
C VAL A 108 15.62 -10.74 -0.05
N SER A 109 16.45 -10.19 0.83
CA SER A 109 16.91 -10.91 2.02
C SER A 109 15.72 -11.18 2.96
N ILE A 110 15.78 -12.26 3.75
CA ILE A 110 14.71 -12.54 4.71
C ILE A 110 14.58 -11.43 5.77
N GLU A 111 15.68 -10.73 6.07
CA GLU A 111 15.72 -9.61 7.00
C GLU A 111 15.05 -8.37 6.41
N ASP A 112 15.38 -8.00 5.18
CA ASP A 112 14.74 -6.90 4.49
C ASP A 112 13.26 -7.17 4.22
N PHE A 113 12.90 -8.41 3.86
CA PHE A 113 11.51 -8.79 3.70
C PHE A 113 10.71 -8.54 4.98
N ARG A 114 11.27 -8.91 6.14
CA ARG A 114 10.64 -8.64 7.44
C ARG A 114 10.52 -7.16 7.70
N ARG A 115 11.58 -6.39 7.47
CA ARG A 115 11.61 -4.94 7.70
C ARG A 115 10.62 -4.20 6.79
N LEU A 116 10.56 -4.56 5.51
CA LEU A 116 9.73 -3.88 4.51
C LEU A 116 8.24 -4.17 4.68
N LEU A 117 7.90 -5.33 5.25
CA LEU A 117 6.52 -5.74 5.51
C LEU A 117 6.13 -5.65 7.00
N ASP A 118 6.98 -5.09 7.85
CA ASP A 118 6.78 -5.00 9.30
C ASP A 118 6.42 -6.35 9.96
N VAL A 119 7.08 -7.43 9.51
CA VAL A 119 6.82 -8.79 10.03
C VAL A 119 7.38 -8.91 11.45
N PRO A 120 6.57 -9.38 12.42
CA PRO A 120 7.03 -9.59 13.79
C PRO A 120 8.27 -10.49 13.87
N LYS A 121 9.24 -10.10 14.70
CA LYS A 121 10.46 -10.91 14.95
C LYS A 121 10.13 -12.31 15.49
N SER A 122 9.00 -12.47 16.18
CA SER A 122 8.53 -13.73 16.75
C SER A 122 8.09 -14.76 15.71
N TYR A 123 7.75 -14.34 14.49
CA TYR A 123 7.30 -15.26 13.46
C TYR A 123 8.44 -16.18 13.05
N ARG A 124 8.18 -17.48 12.94
CA ARG A 124 9.10 -18.42 12.31
C ARG A 124 8.86 -18.43 10.81
N MET A 125 9.74 -19.07 10.05
CA MET A 125 9.54 -19.20 8.60
C MET A 125 8.24 -19.95 8.26
N SER A 126 7.81 -20.89 9.10
CA SER A 126 6.51 -21.56 9.00
C SER A 126 5.33 -20.58 9.13
N ASP A 127 5.41 -19.65 10.09
CA ASP A 127 4.39 -18.64 10.30
C ASP A 127 4.34 -17.67 9.13
N ILE A 128 5.51 -17.23 8.62
CA ILE A 128 5.60 -16.41 7.41
C ILE A 128 4.96 -17.12 6.22
N ASN A 129 5.21 -18.41 6.03
CA ASN A 129 4.57 -19.15 4.94
C ASN A 129 3.04 -19.14 5.08
N LYS A 130 2.54 -19.52 6.26
CA LYS A 130 1.11 -19.70 6.49
C LYS A 130 0.33 -18.39 6.48
N THR A 131 0.90 -17.32 7.05
CA THR A 131 0.19 -16.06 7.33
C THR A 131 0.48 -14.96 6.32
N ILE A 132 1.61 -15.03 5.61
CA ILE A 132 2.08 -13.98 4.70
C ILE A 132 2.18 -14.51 3.28
N LEU A 133 3.09 -15.45 3.02
CA LEU A 133 3.40 -15.86 1.64
C LEU A 133 2.24 -16.59 0.98
N THR A 134 1.66 -17.63 1.60
CA THR A 134 0.57 -18.38 0.98
C THR A 134 -0.65 -17.49 0.70
N PRO A 135 -1.17 -16.70 1.66
CA PRO A 135 -2.28 -15.80 1.38
C PRO A 135 -1.95 -14.74 0.34
N ALA A 136 -0.76 -14.14 0.40
CA ALA A 136 -0.39 -13.08 -0.54
C ALA A 136 -0.18 -13.61 -1.96
N LEU A 137 0.46 -14.77 -2.13
CA LEU A 137 0.63 -15.37 -3.45
C LEU A 137 -0.71 -15.74 -4.09
N THR A 138 -1.66 -16.25 -3.30
CA THR A 138 -3.03 -16.53 -3.78
C THR A 138 -3.79 -15.27 -4.13
N GLU A 139 -3.71 -14.22 -3.30
CA GLU A 139 -4.45 -12.98 -3.56
C GLU A 139 -3.86 -12.17 -4.73
N LEU A 140 -2.55 -12.30 -4.97
CA LEU A 140 -1.83 -11.56 -5.99
C LEU A 140 -1.73 -12.29 -7.34
N SER A 141 -2.13 -13.57 -7.43
CA SER A 141 -1.99 -14.36 -8.66
C SER A 141 -2.76 -13.80 -9.85
N ASP A 142 -3.89 -13.13 -9.59
CA ASP A 142 -4.71 -12.51 -10.64
C ASP A 142 -4.08 -11.23 -11.19
N ILE A 143 -3.21 -10.59 -10.42
CA ILE A 143 -2.57 -9.32 -10.77
C ILE A 143 -1.17 -9.54 -11.35
N PHE A 144 -0.46 -10.56 -10.84
CA PHE A 144 0.86 -10.96 -11.28
C PHE A 144 0.78 -12.38 -11.84
N PRO A 145 0.62 -12.55 -13.17
CA PRO A 145 0.51 -13.87 -13.77
C PRO A 145 1.76 -14.70 -13.49
N GLU A 146 1.56 -15.99 -13.20
CA GLU A 146 2.63 -16.95 -12.89
C GLU A 146 3.48 -16.55 -11.67
N LEU A 147 2.91 -15.79 -10.73
CA LEU A 147 3.59 -15.38 -9.51
C LEU A 147 4.01 -16.59 -8.66
N GLN A 148 5.31 -16.66 -8.37
CA GLN A 148 5.93 -17.71 -7.56
C GLN A 148 6.92 -17.10 -6.56
N CYS A 149 7.23 -17.87 -5.51
CA CYS A 149 8.22 -17.49 -4.51
C CYS A 149 9.14 -18.69 -4.20
N GLU A 150 10.41 -18.54 -4.53
CA GLU A 150 11.48 -19.47 -4.17
C GLU A 150 12.20 -19.02 -2.89
N LYS A 151 12.68 -19.98 -2.10
CA LYS A 151 13.39 -19.75 -0.84
C LYS A 151 14.82 -20.25 -0.95
N ILE A 152 15.78 -19.34 -0.90
CA ILE A 152 17.20 -19.69 -0.85
C ILE A 152 17.58 -20.00 0.60
N LYS A 153 18.13 -21.20 0.80
CA LYS A 153 18.55 -21.70 2.11
C LYS A 153 20.08 -21.71 2.21
N ARG A 154 20.60 -21.49 3.42
CA ARG A 154 22.02 -21.67 3.76
C ARG A 154 22.17 -22.48 5.04
N ALA A 155 23.26 -23.24 5.11
CA ALA A 155 23.66 -23.90 6.34
C ALA A 155 23.89 -22.87 7.45
N VAL A 156 23.46 -23.19 8.66
CA VAL A 156 23.69 -22.33 9.83
C VAL A 156 25.01 -22.75 10.46
N PRO A 157 26.02 -21.85 10.54
CA PRO A 157 27.31 -22.17 11.14
C PRO A 157 27.15 -22.74 12.55
N GLY A 158 27.84 -23.83 12.86
CA GLY A 158 27.77 -24.49 14.17
C GLY A 158 26.51 -25.32 14.42
N SER A 159 25.68 -25.58 13.40
CA SER A 159 24.52 -26.47 13.52
C SER A 159 24.38 -27.40 12.31
N ARG A 160 23.59 -28.47 12.44
CA ARG A 160 23.18 -29.33 11.30
C ARG A 160 21.97 -28.77 10.52
N GLY A 161 21.51 -27.57 10.87
CA GLY A 161 20.30 -26.96 10.32
C GLY A 161 20.57 -26.06 9.11
N VAL A 162 19.50 -25.76 8.37
CA VAL A 162 19.47 -24.75 7.32
C VAL A 162 18.47 -23.65 7.66
N SER A 163 18.78 -22.42 7.27
CA SER A 163 17.90 -21.27 7.41
C SER A 163 17.59 -20.66 6.04
N VAL A 164 16.38 -20.13 5.87
CA VAL A 164 16.05 -19.33 4.68
C VAL A 164 16.71 -17.97 4.84
N VAL A 165 17.53 -17.58 3.86
CA VAL A 165 18.27 -16.31 3.88
C VAL A 165 17.74 -15.30 2.87
N LYS A 166 17.10 -15.78 1.80
CA LYS A 166 16.52 -14.92 0.76
C LYS A 166 15.22 -15.51 0.22
N LEU A 167 14.37 -14.61 -0.28
CA LEU A 167 13.18 -14.92 -1.05
C LEU A 167 13.37 -14.36 -2.47
N ILE A 168 13.03 -15.16 -3.47
CA ILE A 168 13.03 -14.75 -4.87
C ILE A 168 11.60 -14.84 -5.36
N PHE A 169 11.05 -13.72 -5.82
CA PHE A 169 9.75 -13.65 -6.46
C PHE A 169 9.94 -13.54 -7.96
N SER A 170 9.22 -14.39 -8.70
CA SER A 170 9.17 -14.37 -10.16
C SER A 170 7.73 -14.31 -10.62
N PHE A 171 7.47 -13.60 -11.71
CA PHE A 171 6.16 -13.47 -12.35
C PHE A 171 6.34 -12.96 -13.78
N LYS A 172 5.29 -13.09 -14.60
CA LYS A 172 5.32 -12.63 -15.99
C LYS A 172 5.50 -11.11 -16.06
N PRO A 173 6.52 -10.59 -16.75
CA PRO A 173 6.72 -9.15 -16.89
C PRO A 173 5.53 -8.48 -17.60
N THR A 174 5.24 -7.24 -17.19
CA THR A 174 4.20 -6.41 -17.78
C THR A 174 4.75 -5.03 -18.12
N SER A 175 4.42 -4.52 -19.32
CA SER A 175 4.77 -3.16 -19.74
C SER A 175 3.93 -2.13 -18.99
N LYS A 176 4.42 -0.88 -18.90
CA LYS A 176 3.64 0.23 -18.34
C LYS A 176 2.47 0.46 -19.29
N LYS A 177 1.24 0.14 -18.85
CA LYS A 177 0.05 0.76 -19.45
C LYS A 177 0.16 2.25 -19.19
N ASP A 178 -0.12 3.07 -20.21
CA ASP A 178 -0.04 4.52 -20.11
C ASP A 178 -0.77 5.00 -18.86
N SER A 179 -0.10 5.86 -18.09
CA SER A 179 -0.62 6.43 -16.87
C SER A 179 -1.77 7.37 -17.21
N ILE A 180 -3.01 6.87 -17.11
CA ILE A 180 -4.16 7.76 -17.02
C ILE A 180 -4.04 8.47 -15.67
N LEU A 181 -3.76 9.77 -15.71
CA LEU A 181 -3.77 10.62 -14.53
C LEU A 181 -5.15 10.52 -13.88
N LEU A 182 -5.18 10.44 -12.55
CA LEU A 182 -6.43 10.40 -11.77
C LEU A 182 -7.31 11.64 -12.02
N TYR A 183 -6.71 12.74 -12.47
CA TYR A 183 -7.37 13.94 -12.96
C TYR A 183 -6.76 14.36 -14.31
N ASP A 184 -7.63 14.62 -15.28
CA ASP A 184 -7.29 15.26 -16.54
C ASP A 184 -7.57 16.75 -16.41
N TYR A 185 -6.51 17.58 -16.36
CA TYR A 185 -6.62 19.04 -16.20
C TYR A 185 -6.87 19.78 -17.53
N THR A 186 -7.19 19.06 -18.61
CA THR A 186 -7.50 19.66 -19.92
C THR A 186 -8.99 19.93 -20.16
N LYS A 187 -9.82 19.90 -19.12
CA LYS A 187 -11.21 20.35 -19.16
C LYS A 187 -11.57 21.20 -17.96
#